data_AF-A0A1J1EAC3-F1
#
_entry.id   AF-A0A1J1EAC3-F1
#
_cell.length_a   1.000
_cell.length_b   1.000
_cell.length_c   1.000
_cell.angle_alpha   90.00
_cell.angle_beta   90.00
_cell.angle_gamma   90.00
#
_symmetry.space_group_name_H-M   'P 1'
#
loop_
_entity.id
_entity.type
_entity.pdbx_description
1 polymer ?
#
loop_
_entity_poly.entity_id
_entity_poly.type
_entity_poly.pdbx_seq_one_letter_code
_entity_poly.pdbx_strand_id
1 'polypeptide(L)' 'MKKEDLLKDEFLKQFKTGEDLLSFLKDIQRRDIEKILEGELDSHLDYSKYEQSKNTNFRNGYSTKNVRISLGESKI' A
#
# COMPACT_ATOMS: atom_id res chain seq x y z
N MET A 1 2.91 -1.70 14.59
CA MET A 1 3.97 -0.71 14.88
C MET A 1 3.31 0.63 15.08
N LYS A 2 3.70 1.38 16.12
CA LYS A 2 3.20 2.74 16.30
C LYS A 2 3.95 3.66 15.32
N LYS A 3 3.35 4.81 14.96
CA LYS A 3 4.00 5.79 14.08
C LYS A 3 5.33 6.26 14.67
N GLU A 4 5.38 6.38 16.00
CA GLU A 4 6.59 6.72 16.75
C GLU A 4 7.73 5.71 16.57
N ASP A 5 7.44 4.42 16.31
CA ASP A 5 8.48 3.40 16.12
C ASP A 5 9.21 3.54 14.78
N LEU A 6 8.52 4.06 13.75
CA LEU A 6 9.06 4.31 12.42
C LEU A 6 9.91 5.59 12.35
N LEU A 7 9.77 6.48 13.34
CA LEU A 7 10.50 7.75 13.40
C LEU A 7 11.66 7.74 14.40
N LYS A 8 12.02 6.57 14.93
CA LYS A 8 13.17 6.43 15.81
C LYS A 8 14.46 6.75 15.06
N ASP A 9 15.41 7.37 15.76
CA ASP A 9 16.72 7.74 15.20
C ASP A 9 17.46 6.55 14.57
N GLU A 10 17.31 5.35 15.14
CA GLU A 10 17.92 4.12 14.57
C GLU A 10 17.38 3.77 13.19
N PHE A 11 16.08 3.99 12.94
CA PHE A 11 15.47 3.77 11.64
C PHE A 11 15.91 4.85 10.65
N LEU A 12 15.90 6.12 11.08
CA LEU A 12 16.30 7.25 10.23
C LEU A 12 17.78 7.18 9.81
N LYS A 13 18.65 6.62 10.65
CA LYS A 13 20.08 6.39 10.33
C LYS A 13 20.31 5.39 9.19
N GLN A 14 19.30 4.62 8.78
CA GLN A 14 19.42 3.69 7.66
C GLN A 14 19.46 4.41 6.31
N PHE A 15 18.86 5.60 6.22
CA PHE A 15 18.86 6.41 5.00
C PHE A 15 20.19 7.16 4.88
N LYS A 16 20.96 6.86 3.83
CA LYS A 16 22.27 7.46 3.58
C LYS A 16 22.18 8.69 2.70
N THR A 17 21.15 8.76 1.85
CA THR A 17 20.92 9.86 0.92
C THR A 17 19.46 10.34 0.97
N GLY A 18 19.22 11.56 0.47
CA GLY A 18 17.86 12.08 0.30
C GLY A 18 17.05 11.29 -0.72
N GLU A 19 17.71 10.69 -1.71
CA GLU A 19 17.08 9.82 -2.71
C GLU A 19 16.55 8.52 -2.09
N ASP A 20 17.31 7.91 -1.18
CA ASP A 20 16.88 6.70 -0.45
C ASP A 20 15.61 6.95 0.34
N LEU A 21 15.55 8.10 1.04
CA LEU A 21 14.37 8.51 1.79
C LEU A 21 13.17 8.75 0.87
N LEU A 22 13.36 9.46 -0.24
CA LEU A 22 12.30 9.71 -1.21
C LEU A 22 11.78 8.43 -1.86
N SER A 23 12.66 7.48 -2.18
CA SER A 23 12.26 6.16 -2.71
C SER A 23 11.41 5.40 -1.69
N PHE A 24 11.83 5.39 -0.43
CA PHE A 24 11.07 4.74 0.63
C PHE A 24 9.67 5.35 0.82
N LEU A 25 9.55 6.69 0.77
CA LEU A 25 8.26 7.37 0.85
C LEU A 25 7.36 7.05 -0.35
N LYS A 26 7.91 6.91 -1.56
CA LYS A 26 7.16 6.46 -2.74
C LYS A 26 6.61 5.04 -2.55
N ASP A 27 7.41 4.14 -1.99
CA ASP A 27 6.99 2.77 -1.71
C ASP A 27 5.89 2.68 -0.65
N ILE A 28 5.99 3.49 0.43
CA ILE A 28 4.91 3.61 1.41
C ILE A 28 3.64 4.10 0.73
N GLN A 29 3.71 5.21 -0.01
CA GLN A 29 2.54 5.78 -0.66
C GLN A 29 1.87 4.79 -1.63
N ARG A 30 2.67 4.04 -2.40
CA ARG A 30 2.18 2.97 -3.27
C ARG A 30 1.43 1.90 -2.48
N ARG A 31 2.05 1.37 -1.43
CA ARG A 31 1.47 0.31 -0.60
C ARG A 31 0.20 0.76 0.11
N ASP A 32 0.16 2.01 0.57
CA ASP A 32 -1.00 2.58 1.23
C ASP A 32 -2.18 2.67 0.25
N ILE A 33 -1.95 3.09 -1.00
CA ILE A 33 -2.98 3.11 -2.05
C ILE A 33 -3.49 1.69 -2.33
N GLU A 34 -2.60 0.71 -2.50
CA GLU A 34 -2.99 -0.70 -2.71
C GLU A 34 -3.88 -1.20 -1.55
N LYS A 35 -3.57 -0.84 -0.31
CA LYS A 35 -4.35 -1.24 0.86
C LYS A 35 -5.69 -0.54 0.99
N ILE A 36 -5.78 0.73 0.59
CA ILE A 36 -7.06 1.44 0.49
C ILE A 36 -7.96 0.73 -0.53
N LEU A 37 -7.43 0.41 -1.72
CA LEU A 37 -8.18 -0.30 -2.77
C LEU A 37 -8.61 -1.70 -2.35
N GLU A 38 -7.74 -2.45 -1.64
CA GLU A 38 -8.13 -3.74 -1.06
C GLU A 38 -9.26 -3.58 -0.04
N GLY A 39 -9.21 -2.58 0.83
CA GLY A 39 -10.28 -2.29 1.80
C GLY A 39 -11.60 -1.88 1.15
N GLU A 40 -11.55 -1.08 0.07
CA GLU A 40 -12.74 -0.75 -0.72
C GLU A 40 -13.36 -2.01 -1.35
N LEU A 41 -12.53 -2.94 -1.85
CA LEU A 41 -12.99 -4.21 -2.41
C LEU A 41 -13.57 -5.14 -1.33
N ASP A 42 -12.95 -5.21 -0.15
CA ASP A 42 -13.46 -5.93 1.01
C ASP A 42 -14.86 -5.41 1.39
N SER A 43 -15.04 -4.09 1.45
CA SER A 43 -16.34 -3.46 1.73
C SER A 43 -17.36 -3.68 0.62
N HIS A 44 -16.95 -3.70 -0.65
CA HIS A 44 -17.86 -3.93 -1.77
C HIS A 44 -18.37 -5.37 -1.81
N LEU A 45 -17.50 -6.33 -1.50
CA LEU A 45 -17.82 -7.76 -1.53
C LEU A 45 -18.43 -8.26 -0.21
N ASP A 46 -18.29 -7.51 0.88
CA ASP A 46 -18.72 -7.88 2.23
C ASP A 46 -18.03 -9.17 2.76
N TYR A 47 -16.79 -9.39 2.32
CA TYR A 47 -15.93 -10.47 2.83
C TYR A 47 -14.46 -10.17 2.56
N SER A 48 -13.59 -10.61 3.48
CA SER A 48 -12.13 -10.45 3.40
C SER A 48 -11.52 -11.45 2.41
N LYS A 49 -10.30 -11.19 1.94
CA LYS A 49 -9.61 -12.15 1.06
C LYS A 49 -9.48 -13.54 1.72
N TYR A 50 -9.99 -14.57 1.04
CA TYR A 50 -10.08 -15.97 1.49
C TYR A 50 -11.08 -16.29 2.60
N GLU A 51 -11.90 -15.31 3.01
CA GLU A 51 -13.00 -15.57 3.94
C GLU A 51 -14.10 -16.39 3.26
N GLN A 52 -14.68 -17.35 3.99
CA GLN A 52 -15.83 -18.10 3.50
C GLN A 52 -17.05 -17.16 3.46
N SER A 53 -17.61 -16.99 2.27
CA SER A 53 -18.79 -16.15 2.05
C SER A 53 -19.85 -16.90 1.26
N LYS A 54 -21.11 -16.52 1.45
CA LYS A 54 -22.24 -16.95 0.62
C LYS A 54 -22.40 -16.09 -0.64
N ASN A 55 -21.53 -15.11 -0.85
CA ASN A 55 -21.54 -14.23 -2.01
C ASN A 55 -21.28 -15.04 -3.30
N THR A 56 -21.97 -14.67 -4.38
CA THR A 56 -21.81 -15.28 -5.71
C THR A 56 -20.69 -14.63 -6.52
N ASN A 57 -20.21 -13.46 -6.11
CA ASN A 57 -19.12 -12.73 -6.75
C ASN A 57 -17.78 -13.07 -6.09
N PHE A 58 -16.74 -13.27 -6.90
CA PHE A 58 -15.43 -13.72 -6.45
C PHE A 58 -14.30 -12.82 -6.95
N ARG A 59 -13.28 -12.63 -6.10
CA ARG A 59 -12.06 -11.91 -6.46
C ARG A 59 -11.34 -12.63 -7.59
N ASN A 60 -10.92 -11.88 -8.61
CA ASN A 60 -10.31 -12.41 -9.82
C ASN A 60 -8.93 -11.82 -10.09
N GLY A 61 -8.01 -12.02 -9.14
CA GLY A 61 -6.63 -11.56 -9.26
C GLY A 61 -6.45 -10.04 -9.18
N TYR A 62 -5.38 -9.56 -9.78
CA TYR A 62 -4.96 -8.16 -9.76
C TYR A 62 -4.60 -7.70 -11.17
N SER A 63 -4.79 -6.40 -11.44
CA SER A 63 -4.35 -5.75 -12.68
C SER A 63 -3.37 -4.62 -12.33
N THR A 64 -2.36 -4.42 -13.18
CA THR A 64 -1.35 -3.38 -12.95
C THR A 64 -1.70 -2.10 -13.68
N LYS A 65 -1.53 -0.96 -13.01
CA LYS A 65 -1.76 0.38 -13.57
C LYS A 65 -0.62 1.32 -13.23
N ASN A 66 -0.19 2.12 -14.22
CA ASN A 66 0.72 3.23 -13.97
C ASN A 66 -0.11 4.46 -13.55
N VAL A 67 0.20 5.02 -12.38
CA VAL A 67 -0.51 6.14 -11.77
C VAL A 67 0.48 7.25 -11.44
N ARG A 68 0.09 8.50 -11.72
CA ARG A 68 0.83 9.69 -11.30
C ARG A 68 0.38 10.09 -9.91
N ILE A 69 1.30 10.03 -8.96
CA ILE A 69 1.13 10.46 -7.57
C ILE A 69 2.03 11.68 -7.28
N SER A 70 1.85 12.31 -6.12
CA SER A 70 2.61 13.50 -5.72
C SER A 70 4.12 13.32 -5.74
N LEU A 71 4.61 12.10 -5.45
CA LEU A 71 6.03 11.76 -5.47
C LEU A 71 6.53 11.25 -6.84
N GLY A 72 5.72 11.28 -7.89
CA GLY A 72 6.08 10.90 -9.25
C GLY A 72 5.18 9.81 -9.85
N GLU A 73 5.67 9.15 -10.90
CA GLU A 73 4.98 7.98 -11.47
C GLU A 73 5.24 6.73 -10.62
N SER A 74 4.18 5.98 -10.36
CA SER A 74 4.22 4.73 -9.62
C SER A 74 3.38 3.68 -10.33
N LYS A 75 3.87 2.45 -10.33
CA LYS A 75 3.13 1.29 -10.83
C LYS A 75 2.50 0.61 -9.64
N ILE A 76 1.17 0.53 -9.65
CA ILE A 76 0.35 -0.17 -8.64
C ILE A 76 -0.37 -1.35 -9.25
#